data_AF-A0A7V9I3J2-F1
#
_entry.id   AF-A0A7V9I3J2-F1
#
_cell.length_a   1.000
_cell.length_b   1.000
_cell.length_c   1.000
_cell.angle_alpha   90.00
_cell.angle_beta   90.00
_cell.angle_gamma   90.00
#
_symmetry.space_group_name_H-M   'P 1'
#
loop_
_entity.id
_entity.type
_entity.pdbx_description
1 polymer ?
#
loop_
_entity_poly.entity_id
_entity_poly.type
_entity_poly.pdbx_seq_one_letter_code
_entity_poly.pdbx_strand_id
1 'polypeptide(L)'
;MPEPLAGSPPGVADGEDEDRDQYEARDHLEGDRHSAVGLQPRCGDAEAGEDSHHRILHHGPSVAAVRGLLFDFDGLIVDTETPSFASWQEIYRQHGQELVLERWAAVIGTIGGFEPLDYLEELAGPIDRDAVGARRHEHELALAEVEELRPGLLEYLERARELDLCTAIVSSSSRSWIDRHLARLERAEHFDLIVTADGDRARAKPRPTLYLEALERLGLDSGEAIAFEDSPNGVRAAKAAGLYCVAVPNGVTVSLGLEEADLVVDSLAELPLAELLRRAGKNSSQ
;
A
#
# COMPACT_ATOMS: atom_id res chain seq x y z
N MET A 1 -23.73 51.93 -34.49
CA MET A 1 -22.35 51.46 -34.71
C MET A 1 -21.39 52.50 -34.15
N PRO A 2 -20.41 52.13 -33.31
CA PRO A 2 -20.16 50.84 -32.62
C PRO A 2 -20.17 51.01 -31.06
N GLU A 3 -20.52 50.03 -30.21
CA GLU A 3 -19.97 48.68 -29.90
C GLU A 3 -18.61 48.67 -29.16
N PRO A 4 -18.37 47.65 -28.29
CA PRO A 4 -17.75 47.79 -26.96
C PRO A 4 -16.27 47.39 -26.89
N LEU A 5 -15.58 47.69 -25.78
CA LEU A 5 -14.29 47.08 -25.45
C LEU A 5 -14.44 46.14 -24.26
N ALA A 6 -14.35 44.85 -24.59
CA ALA A 6 -14.17 43.73 -23.68
C ALA A 6 -12.83 43.85 -22.94
N GLY A 7 -12.86 43.69 -21.61
CA GLY A 7 -11.66 43.37 -20.84
C GLY A 7 -11.48 41.86 -20.82
N SER A 8 -10.45 41.38 -21.51
CA SER A 8 -9.97 39.99 -21.42
C SER A 8 -9.50 39.66 -20.00
N PRO A 9 -9.68 38.43 -19.50
CA PRO A 9 -9.02 37.98 -18.28
C PRO A 9 -7.50 37.85 -18.52
N PRO A 10 -6.64 38.11 -17.52
CA PRO A 10 -5.23 37.77 -17.62
C PRO A 10 -5.07 36.25 -17.67
N GLY A 11 -4.17 35.82 -18.54
CA GLY A 11 -4.00 34.45 -18.99
C GLY A 11 -3.69 33.45 -17.87
N VAL A 12 -4.20 32.25 -18.09
CA VAL A 12 -3.68 31.01 -17.49
C VAL A 12 -2.22 30.93 -17.92
N ALA A 13 -1.31 31.12 -16.97
CA ALA A 13 0.05 30.67 -17.16
C ALA A 13 0.00 29.16 -17.01
N ASP A 14 0.24 28.47 -18.12
CA ASP A 14 0.68 27.07 -18.12
C ASP A 14 2.00 27.02 -17.34
N GLY A 15 1.89 26.82 -16.03
CA GLY A 15 2.99 26.37 -15.19
C GLY A 15 2.95 24.85 -15.23
N GLU A 16 3.91 24.27 -15.96
CA GLU A 16 4.30 22.89 -15.77
C GLU A 16 4.68 22.74 -14.29
N ASP A 17 3.79 22.16 -13.48
CA ASP A 17 4.02 21.83 -12.07
C ASP A 17 5.06 20.69 -12.01
N GLU A 18 6.32 21.09 -12.11
CA GLU A 18 7.46 20.35 -11.61
C GLU A 18 7.58 20.60 -10.09
N ASP A 19 7.76 19.50 -9.34
CA ASP A 19 8.20 19.43 -7.93
C ASP A 19 7.19 19.65 -6.77
N ARG A 20 6.87 18.56 -6.05
CA ARG A 20 7.18 18.36 -4.61
C ARG A 20 6.53 17.11 -3.98
N ASP A 21 7.17 15.97 -4.22
CA ASP A 21 7.69 15.01 -3.22
C ASP A 21 7.14 15.01 -1.78
N GLN A 22 6.16 14.13 -1.53
CA GLN A 22 5.88 13.63 -0.17
C GLN A 22 6.74 12.41 0.20
N TYR A 23 7.43 11.79 -0.77
CA TYR A 23 8.24 10.57 -0.59
C TYR A 23 9.71 10.71 -1.00
N GLU A 24 10.13 11.88 -1.49
CA GLU A 24 11.45 12.11 -2.08
C GLU A 24 12.35 12.98 -1.18
N ALA A 25 12.18 12.88 0.14
CA ALA A 25 13.28 13.23 1.04
C ALA A 25 14.41 12.21 0.82
N ARG A 26 15.25 12.53 -0.16
CA ARG A 26 16.29 11.71 -0.78
C ARG A 26 17.15 10.96 0.22
N ASP A 27 16.92 9.65 0.30
CA ASP A 27 17.94 8.67 0.68
C ASP A 27 19.07 8.72 -0.36
N HIS A 28 20.07 9.56 -0.12
CA HIS A 28 21.40 9.41 -0.71
C HIS A 28 22.31 8.76 0.33
N LEU A 29 22.15 7.45 0.50
CA LEU A 29 23.17 6.60 1.10
C LEU A 29 23.66 5.63 0.03
N GLU A 30 24.99 5.65 -0.14
CA GLU A 30 25.74 4.93 -1.16
C GLU A 30 25.33 3.45 -1.22
N GLY A 31 25.12 2.98 -2.45
CA GLY A 31 24.62 1.64 -2.73
C GLY A 31 25.54 0.56 -2.18
N ASP A 32 25.09 -0.08 -1.10
CA ASP A 32 25.61 -1.37 -0.69
C ASP A 32 24.77 -2.46 -1.36
N ARG A 33 25.38 -3.15 -2.34
CA ARG A 33 24.78 -4.26 -3.07
C ARG A 33 24.59 -5.45 -2.11
N HIS A 34 23.54 -5.40 -1.30
CA HIS A 34 23.07 -6.54 -0.56
C HIS A 34 22.49 -7.55 -1.56
N SER A 35 23.22 -8.65 -1.70
CA SER A 35 22.84 -9.84 -2.44
C SER A 35 21.40 -10.21 -2.13
N ALA A 36 20.51 -10.06 -3.12
CA ALA A 36 19.20 -10.69 -3.07
C ALA A 36 19.40 -12.18 -2.79
N VAL A 37 19.01 -12.62 -1.59
CA VAL A 37 18.92 -14.04 -1.29
C VAL A 37 17.88 -14.57 -2.27
N GLY A 38 18.32 -15.38 -3.23
CA GLY A 38 17.47 -16.00 -4.23
C GLY A 38 16.52 -16.99 -3.57
N LEU A 39 15.41 -16.50 -3.05
CA LEU A 39 14.27 -17.31 -2.64
C LEU A 39 13.48 -17.60 -3.92
N GLN A 40 13.46 -18.88 -4.33
CA GLN A 40 12.50 -19.32 -5.35
C GLN A 40 11.10 -19.22 -4.73
N PRO A 41 10.11 -18.66 -5.44
CA PRO A 41 8.75 -18.58 -4.93
C PRO A 41 8.22 -19.98 -4.62
N ARG A 42 7.53 -20.13 -3.49
CA ARG A 42 6.98 -21.42 -3.02
C ARG A 42 5.96 -22.04 -3.98
N CYS A 43 5.33 -21.23 -4.84
CA CYS A 43 4.50 -21.76 -5.90
C CYS A 43 5.36 -22.22 -7.07
N GLY A 44 5.41 -23.54 -7.28
CA GLY A 44 6.06 -24.12 -8.45
C GLY A 44 5.36 -23.73 -9.74
N ASP A 45 6.14 -23.68 -10.83
CA ASP A 45 5.61 -23.61 -12.18
C ASP A 45 4.52 -24.68 -12.32
N ALA A 46 3.30 -24.26 -12.69
CA ALA A 46 2.28 -25.19 -13.12
C ALA A 46 2.83 -25.89 -14.37
N GLU A 47 3.40 -27.10 -14.21
CA GLU A 47 3.92 -27.87 -15.33
C GLU A 47 2.79 -28.09 -16.34
N ALA A 48 2.88 -27.40 -17.48
CA ALA A 48 2.15 -27.72 -18.69
C ALA A 48 2.73 -29.04 -19.25
N GLY A 49 2.36 -30.16 -18.64
CA GLY A 49 2.73 -31.51 -19.07
C GLY A 49 1.57 -32.19 -19.78
N GLU A 50 1.66 -32.29 -21.10
CA GLU A 50 0.82 -33.15 -21.94
C GLU A 50 0.95 -34.61 -21.48
N ASP A 51 -0.11 -35.24 -20.98
CA ASP A 51 -0.31 -36.66 -21.23
C ASP A 51 -1.77 -37.11 -21.19
N SER A 52 -2.15 -37.75 -22.28
CA SER A 52 -3.49 -38.15 -22.66
C SER A 52 -3.91 -39.46 -22.01
N HIS A 53 -4.86 -39.46 -21.08
CA HIS A 53 -5.75 -40.61 -20.83
C HIS A 53 -7.09 -40.19 -20.18
N HIS A 54 -8.18 -40.59 -20.83
CA HIS A 54 -9.58 -40.39 -20.42
C HIS A 54 -9.84 -40.63 -18.91
N ARG A 55 -10.25 -39.58 -18.20
CA ARG A 55 -11.20 -39.64 -17.08
C ARG A 55 -12.21 -38.50 -17.23
N ILE A 56 -13.45 -38.86 -17.57
CA ILE A 56 -14.58 -37.94 -17.42
C ILE A 56 -14.81 -37.80 -15.91
N LEU A 57 -14.24 -36.77 -15.33
CA LEU A 57 -14.61 -36.28 -14.01
C LEU A 57 -15.58 -35.13 -14.19
N HIS A 58 -16.70 -35.22 -13.50
CA HIS A 58 -17.75 -34.21 -13.45
C HIS A 58 -17.14 -32.86 -13.03
N HIS A 59 -17.03 -31.92 -13.98
CA HIS A 59 -16.68 -30.53 -13.69
C HIS A 59 -17.95 -29.81 -13.21
N GLY A 60 -18.18 -29.83 -11.89
CA GLY A 60 -18.88 -28.71 -11.25
C GLY A 60 -17.97 -27.48 -11.25
N PRO A 61 -18.50 -26.24 -11.09
CA PRO A 61 -17.67 -25.05 -11.04
C PRO A 61 -16.68 -25.19 -9.86
N SER A 62 -15.40 -25.31 -10.17
CA SER A 62 -14.34 -25.34 -9.17
C SER A 62 -14.20 -23.93 -8.61
N VAL A 63 -14.41 -23.79 -7.30
CA VAL A 63 -13.90 -22.65 -6.55
C VAL A 63 -12.38 -22.62 -6.78
N ALA A 64 -11.83 -21.54 -7.32
CA ALA A 64 -10.38 -21.41 -7.43
C ALA A 64 -9.79 -21.47 -6.02
N ALA A 65 -8.87 -22.41 -5.79
CA ALA A 65 -8.22 -22.54 -4.49
C ALA A 65 -7.25 -21.38 -4.32
N VAL A 66 -7.37 -20.62 -3.23
CA VAL A 66 -6.42 -19.56 -2.91
C VAL A 66 -5.03 -20.17 -2.72
N ARG A 67 -4.05 -19.61 -3.44
CA ARG A 67 -2.63 -19.98 -3.47
C ARG A 67 -1.70 -18.83 -3.06
N GLY A 68 -2.19 -17.59 -3.02
CA GLY A 68 -1.37 -16.41 -2.72
C GLY A 68 -2.02 -15.42 -1.74
N LEU A 69 -1.20 -14.80 -0.92
CA LEU A 69 -1.54 -13.69 -0.03
C LEU A 69 -0.65 -12.49 -0.39
N LEU A 70 -1.26 -11.38 -0.79
CA LEU A 70 -0.57 -10.14 -1.17
C LEU A 70 -0.85 -9.06 -0.14
N PHE A 71 0.17 -8.65 0.59
CA PHE A 71 0.06 -7.69 1.67
C PHE A 71 0.55 -6.33 1.19
N ASP A 72 -0.20 -5.27 1.46
CA ASP A 72 0.40 -3.94 1.56
C ASP A 72 1.44 -3.88 2.70
N PHE A 73 2.23 -2.82 2.76
CA PHE A 73 3.25 -2.63 3.78
C PHE A 73 2.86 -1.58 4.82
N ASP A 74 2.61 -0.36 4.36
CA ASP A 74 2.48 0.83 5.19
C ASP A 74 1.07 0.88 5.79
N GLY A 75 0.98 0.94 7.12
CA GLY A 75 -0.30 0.86 7.83
C GLY A 75 -0.87 -0.56 7.99
N LEU A 76 -0.37 -1.55 7.23
CA LEU A 76 -0.81 -2.96 7.30
C LEU A 76 0.20 -3.91 7.96
N ILE A 77 1.46 -3.94 7.51
CA ILE A 77 2.51 -4.80 8.11
C ILE A 77 3.10 -4.06 9.32
N VAL A 78 3.38 -2.78 9.15
CA VAL A 78 3.86 -1.85 10.19
C VAL A 78 2.96 -0.61 10.15
N ASP A 79 2.59 -0.05 11.31
CA ASP A 79 1.82 1.20 11.36
C ASP A 79 2.73 2.40 11.08
N THR A 80 2.96 2.72 9.81
CA THR A 80 3.76 3.90 9.39
C THR A 80 2.90 5.14 9.17
N GLU A 81 1.58 4.97 9.03
CA GLU A 81 0.60 6.06 8.87
C GLU A 81 0.44 6.89 10.15
N THR A 82 0.41 6.24 11.33
CA THR A 82 0.33 6.95 12.61
C THR A 82 1.56 7.84 12.86
N PRO A 83 2.81 7.35 12.71
CA PRO A 83 4.02 8.19 12.69
C PRO A 83 3.97 9.35 11.70
N SER A 84 3.52 9.09 10.47
CA SER A 84 3.41 10.10 9.42
C SER A 84 2.50 11.25 9.83
N PHE A 85 1.29 10.93 10.33
CA PHE A 85 0.34 11.92 10.82
C PHE A 85 0.87 12.67 12.06
N ALA A 86 1.39 11.94 13.06
CA ALA A 86 1.90 12.51 14.30
C ALA A 86 3.06 13.49 14.05
N SER A 87 3.94 13.18 13.08
CA SER A 87 5.04 14.07 12.70
C SER A 87 4.53 15.41 12.17
N TRP A 88 3.45 15.40 11.37
CA TRP A 88 2.81 16.61 10.87
C TRP A 88 2.06 17.37 11.96
N GLN A 89 1.36 16.68 12.87
CA GLN A 89 0.70 17.33 14.00
C GLN A 89 1.69 18.12 14.86
N GLU A 90 2.88 17.56 15.09
CA GLU A 90 3.93 18.23 15.84
C GLU A 90 4.46 19.48 15.12
N ILE A 91 4.67 19.41 13.81
CA ILE A 91 5.03 20.59 12.99
C ILE A 91 3.95 21.67 13.10
N TYR A 92 2.68 21.32 12.90
CA TYR A 92 1.57 22.28 12.99
C TYR A 92 1.53 22.95 14.37
N ARG A 93 1.69 22.16 15.44
CA ARG A 93 1.71 22.66 16.82
C ARG A 93 2.83 23.66 17.07
N GLN A 94 4.00 23.45 16.48
CA GLN A 94 5.13 24.38 16.61
C GLN A 94 4.89 25.72 15.92
N HIS A 95 4.02 25.74 14.91
CA HIS A 95 3.55 26.95 14.24
C HIS A 95 2.25 27.50 14.84
N GLY A 96 1.81 26.98 15.99
CA GLY A 96 0.60 27.43 16.69
C GLY A 96 -0.71 27.01 16.00
N GLN A 97 -0.65 26.03 15.11
CA GLN A 97 -1.78 25.47 14.38
C GLN A 97 -2.12 24.05 14.87
N GLU A 98 -3.29 23.56 14.48
CA GLU A 98 -3.73 22.20 14.75
C GLU A 98 -4.04 21.48 13.44
N LEU A 99 -3.44 20.29 13.25
CA LEU A 99 -3.79 19.39 12.16
C LEU A 99 -4.71 18.30 12.70
N VAL A 100 -5.97 18.33 12.26
CA VAL A 100 -6.98 17.33 12.64
C VAL A 100 -7.00 16.16 11.67
N LEU A 101 -7.37 14.98 12.16
CA LEU A 101 -7.34 13.74 11.37
C LEU A 101 -8.27 13.81 10.17
N GLU A 102 -9.42 14.48 10.27
CA GLU A 102 -10.37 14.63 9.16
C GLU A 102 -9.80 15.43 7.99
N ARG A 103 -8.81 16.30 8.24
CA ARG A 103 -8.06 16.99 7.18
C ARG A 103 -7.00 16.08 6.59
N TRP A 104 -6.28 15.36 7.46
CA TRP A 104 -5.26 14.40 7.04
C TRP A 104 -5.82 13.24 6.21
N ALA A 105 -7.05 12.83 6.52
CA ALA A 105 -7.83 11.85 5.75
C ALA A 105 -7.94 12.18 4.26
N ALA A 106 -7.84 13.47 3.89
CA ALA A 106 -7.81 13.89 2.50
C ALA A 106 -6.45 13.65 1.81
N VAL A 107 -5.34 13.50 2.55
CA VAL A 107 -4.03 13.07 2.01
C VAL A 107 -4.05 11.58 1.71
N ILE A 108 -4.53 10.77 2.66
CA ILE A 108 -4.46 9.33 2.56
C ILE A 108 -5.49 8.86 1.54
N GLY A 109 -5.02 8.31 0.43
CA GLY A 109 -5.91 7.71 -0.56
C GLY A 109 -6.35 8.63 -1.70
N THR A 110 -5.73 9.80 -1.89
CA THR A 110 -6.00 10.68 -3.04
C THR A 110 -4.75 10.98 -3.87
N ILE A 111 -4.94 11.18 -5.18
CA ILE A 111 -3.94 11.82 -6.03
C ILE A 111 -4.37 13.29 -6.12
N GLY A 112 -3.85 14.10 -5.20
CA GLY A 112 -4.09 15.54 -5.15
C GLY A 112 -5.29 15.95 -4.27
N GLY A 113 -5.11 17.07 -3.56
CA GLY A 113 -6.19 17.76 -2.84
C GLY A 113 -5.70 18.49 -1.59
N PHE A 114 -4.89 17.83 -0.77
CA PHE A 114 -4.40 18.39 0.49
C PHE A 114 -2.88 18.24 0.59
N GLU A 115 -2.17 19.36 0.48
CA GLU A 115 -0.72 19.44 0.66
C GLU A 115 -0.41 20.03 2.04
N PRO A 116 0.20 19.26 2.97
CA PRO A 116 0.38 19.69 4.36
C PRO A 116 1.23 20.95 4.52
N LEU A 117 2.21 21.18 3.63
CA LEU A 117 3.04 22.39 3.66
C LEU A 117 2.27 23.62 3.17
N ASP A 118 1.51 23.47 2.10
CA ASP A 118 0.72 24.57 1.54
C ASP A 118 -0.33 25.02 2.55
N TYR A 119 -1.05 24.07 3.17
CA TYR A 119 -2.04 24.40 4.19
C TYR A 119 -1.42 25.02 5.45
N LEU A 120 -0.23 24.58 5.84
CA LEU A 120 0.48 25.19 6.96
C LEU A 120 0.86 26.65 6.65
N GLU A 121 1.37 26.93 5.45
CA GLU A 121 1.67 28.29 5.02
C GLU A 121 0.43 29.19 4.95
N GLU A 122 -0.70 28.66 4.48
CA GLU A 122 -1.98 29.38 4.47
C GLU A 122 -2.41 29.82 5.87
N LEU A 123 -2.16 28.99 6.89
CA LEU A 123 -2.57 29.25 8.28
C LEU A 123 -1.56 30.09 9.07
N ALA A 124 -0.27 29.79 8.92
CA ALA A 124 0.80 30.36 9.75
C ALA A 124 1.60 31.48 9.06
N GLY A 125 1.37 31.71 7.76
CA GLY A 125 2.19 32.58 6.91
C GLY A 125 3.43 31.85 6.37
N PRO A 126 4.35 32.57 5.72
CA PRO A 126 5.52 31.97 5.07
C PRO A 126 6.35 31.11 6.03
N ILE A 127 6.70 29.90 5.60
CA ILE A 127 7.55 28.97 6.34
C ILE A 127 8.83 28.66 5.54
N ASP A 128 9.85 28.19 6.23
CA ASP A 128 11.00 27.56 5.58
C ASP A 128 10.64 26.11 5.26
N ARG A 129 10.11 25.88 4.06
CA ARG A 129 9.60 24.55 3.64
C ARG A 129 10.68 23.47 3.71
N ASP A 130 11.91 23.79 3.38
CA ASP A 130 13.01 22.81 3.38
C ASP A 130 13.39 22.44 4.81
N ALA A 131 13.50 23.42 5.71
CA ALA A 131 13.77 23.16 7.12
C ALA A 131 12.61 22.41 7.81
N VAL A 132 11.36 22.75 7.48
CA VAL A 132 10.18 22.04 7.99
C VAL A 132 10.14 20.60 7.48
N GLY A 133 10.35 20.39 6.18
CA GLY A 133 10.38 19.07 5.56
C GLY A 133 11.45 18.17 6.17
N ALA A 134 12.68 18.67 6.32
CA ALA A 134 13.78 17.91 6.92
C ALA A 134 13.47 17.50 8.37
N ARG A 135 12.97 18.43 9.19
CA ARG A 135 12.61 18.16 10.60
C ARG A 135 11.44 17.19 10.73
N ARG A 136 10.43 17.34 9.87
CA ARG A 136 9.27 16.44 9.82
C ARG A 136 9.73 15.02 9.48
N HIS A 137 10.57 14.88 8.46
CA HIS A 137 11.08 13.59 8.03
C HIS A 137 11.91 12.90 9.11
N GLU A 138 12.85 13.61 9.75
CA GLU A 138 13.63 13.07 10.87
C GLU A 138 12.72 12.58 12.01
N HIS A 139 11.68 13.37 12.33
CA HIS A 139 10.74 13.00 13.38
C HIS A 139 9.87 11.78 13.01
N GLU A 140 9.35 11.73 11.78
CA GLU A 140 8.60 10.58 11.26
C GLU A 140 9.45 9.30 11.33
N LEU A 141 10.71 9.35 10.86
CA LEU A 141 11.62 8.21 10.93
C LEU A 141 11.80 7.71 12.36
N ALA A 142 12.06 8.63 13.31
CA ALA A 142 12.25 8.27 14.71
C ALA A 142 11.00 7.63 15.33
N LEU A 143 9.79 8.06 14.94
CA LEU A 143 8.54 7.45 15.37
C LEU A 143 8.31 6.08 14.72
N ALA A 144 8.59 5.95 13.41
CA ALA A 144 8.42 4.70 12.69
C ALA A 144 9.43 3.61 13.13
N GLU A 145 10.59 3.99 13.65
CA GLU A 145 11.62 3.05 14.12
C GLU A 145 11.21 2.23 15.35
N VAL A 146 10.25 2.70 16.15
CA VAL A 146 9.75 1.97 17.33
C VAL A 146 8.54 1.11 17.05
N GLU A 147 7.97 1.18 15.84
CA GLU A 147 6.79 0.42 15.46
C GLU A 147 7.09 -1.07 15.31
N GLU A 148 6.19 -1.90 15.84
CA GLU A 148 6.24 -3.36 15.74
C GLU A 148 5.35 -3.86 14.59
N LEU A 149 5.35 -5.18 14.37
CA LEU A 149 4.41 -5.79 13.45
C LEU A 149 2.97 -5.58 13.92
N ARG A 150 2.08 -5.30 12.97
CA ARG A 150 0.64 -5.23 13.24
C ARG A 150 0.12 -6.60 13.76
N PRO A 151 -0.79 -6.61 14.75
CA PRO A 151 -1.24 -7.83 15.39
C PRO A 151 -1.82 -8.87 14.40
N GLY A 152 -1.44 -10.14 14.59
CA GLY A 152 -1.92 -11.27 13.79
C GLY A 152 -1.14 -11.55 12.51
N LEU A 153 -0.29 -10.63 12.04
CA LEU A 153 0.49 -10.84 10.82
C LEU A 153 1.40 -12.07 10.91
N LEU A 154 2.11 -12.26 12.01
CA LEU A 154 3.04 -13.39 12.16
C LEU A 154 2.31 -14.73 12.08
N GLU A 155 1.16 -14.85 12.75
CA GLU A 155 0.31 -16.05 12.67
C GLU A 155 -0.17 -16.30 11.24
N TYR A 156 -0.50 -15.25 10.49
CA TYR A 156 -0.84 -15.36 9.07
C TYR A 156 0.31 -15.88 8.23
N LEU A 157 1.53 -15.37 8.42
CA LEU A 157 2.71 -15.77 7.66
C LEU A 157 3.14 -17.21 7.99
N GLU A 158 3.09 -17.60 9.27
CA GLU A 158 3.32 -18.97 9.71
C GLU A 158 2.29 -19.92 9.11
N ARG A 159 1.01 -19.56 9.18
CA ARG A 159 -0.06 -20.40 8.63
C ARG A 159 -0.03 -20.49 7.11
N ALA A 160 0.34 -19.41 6.42
CA ALA A 160 0.59 -19.41 4.99
C ALA A 160 1.69 -20.40 4.61
N ARG A 161 2.78 -20.44 5.38
CA ARG A 161 3.87 -21.40 5.19
C ARG A 161 3.43 -22.85 5.39
N GLU A 162 2.62 -23.13 6.41
CA GLU A 162 2.08 -24.47 6.65
C GLU A 162 1.13 -24.96 5.54
N LEU A 163 0.47 -24.02 4.86
CA LEU A 163 -0.47 -24.26 3.77
C LEU A 163 0.16 -24.16 2.37
N ASP A 164 1.47 -23.94 2.30
CA ASP A 164 2.21 -23.76 1.05
C ASP A 164 1.66 -22.61 0.17
N LEU A 165 1.18 -21.54 0.83
CA LEU A 165 0.72 -20.32 0.15
C LEU A 165 1.90 -19.39 -0.10
N CYS A 166 1.94 -18.79 -1.29
CA CYS A 166 2.85 -17.69 -1.59
C CYS A 166 2.47 -16.43 -0.81
N THR A 167 3.49 -15.68 -0.40
CA THR A 167 3.33 -14.39 0.25
C THR A 167 4.11 -13.32 -0.49
N ALA A 168 3.46 -12.19 -0.77
CA ALA A 168 4.11 -11.04 -1.39
C ALA A 168 3.82 -9.76 -0.63
N ILE A 169 4.79 -8.84 -0.63
CA ILE A 169 4.57 -7.43 -0.30
C ILE A 169 4.32 -6.67 -1.60
N VAL A 170 3.26 -5.86 -1.63
CA VAL A 170 2.88 -5.01 -2.75
C VAL A 170 2.64 -3.60 -2.22
N SER A 171 3.60 -2.69 -2.38
CA SER A 171 3.56 -1.36 -1.74
C SER A 171 3.92 -0.22 -2.71
N SER A 172 3.34 0.96 -2.48
CA SER A 172 3.73 2.18 -3.20
C SER A 172 5.04 2.78 -2.68
N SER A 173 5.55 2.31 -1.55
CA SER A 173 6.82 2.78 -0.96
C SER A 173 8.03 2.26 -1.72
N SER A 174 9.20 2.80 -1.37
CA SER A 174 10.47 2.35 -1.94
C SER A 174 10.88 0.99 -1.35
N ARG A 175 11.71 0.27 -2.11
CA ARG A 175 12.30 -0.98 -1.65
C ARG A 175 13.24 -0.76 -0.47
N SER A 176 13.98 0.35 -0.45
CA SER A 176 14.89 0.68 0.67
C SER A 176 14.14 0.86 1.98
N TRP A 177 12.97 1.51 1.95
CA TRP A 177 12.10 1.68 3.10
C TRP A 177 11.66 0.33 3.68
N ILE A 178 11.11 -0.53 2.82
CA ILE A 178 10.61 -1.85 3.21
C ILE A 178 11.74 -2.71 3.76
N ASP A 179 12.87 -2.79 3.06
CA ASP A 179 14.01 -3.61 3.48
C ASP A 179 14.57 -3.15 4.84
N ARG A 180 14.62 -1.84 5.10
CA ARG A 180 15.04 -1.29 6.41
C ARG A 180 14.12 -1.77 7.54
N HIS A 181 12.81 -1.67 7.37
CA HIS A 181 11.85 -2.10 8.39
C HIS A 181 11.86 -3.62 8.58
N LEU A 182 11.91 -4.40 7.50
CA LEU A 182 11.99 -5.86 7.58
C LEU A 182 13.28 -6.35 8.24
N ALA A 183 14.41 -5.70 7.97
CA ALA A 183 15.69 -6.02 8.61
C ALA A 183 15.64 -5.71 10.12
N ARG A 184 15.12 -4.54 10.49
CA ARG A 184 14.94 -4.13 11.89
C ARG A 184 14.07 -5.11 12.68
N LEU A 185 13.03 -5.62 12.04
CA LEU A 185 12.07 -6.54 12.66
C LEU A 185 12.51 -8.01 12.58
N GLU A 186 13.60 -8.31 11.87
CA GLU A 186 14.10 -9.67 11.58
C GLU A 186 13.04 -10.52 10.85
N ARG A 187 12.45 -10.00 9.76
CA ARG A 187 11.31 -10.64 9.05
C ARG A 187 11.43 -10.74 7.54
N ALA A 188 12.58 -10.42 6.97
CA ALA A 188 12.77 -10.44 5.51
C ALA A 188 12.49 -11.83 4.88
N GLU A 189 12.70 -12.90 5.63
CA GLU A 189 12.60 -14.30 5.18
C GLU A 189 11.17 -14.84 5.04
N HIS A 190 10.14 -14.08 5.45
CA HIS A 190 8.76 -14.55 5.45
C HIS A 190 8.01 -14.28 4.13
N PHE A 191 8.58 -13.49 3.23
CA PHE A 191 7.96 -13.09 1.97
C PHE A 191 8.72 -13.68 0.78
N ASP A 192 7.98 -14.27 -0.17
CA ASP A 192 8.53 -14.82 -1.41
C ASP A 192 8.85 -13.73 -2.44
N LEU A 193 8.11 -12.62 -2.38
CA LEU A 193 8.16 -11.56 -3.37
C LEU A 193 7.94 -10.18 -2.72
N ILE A 194 8.64 -9.16 -3.22
CA ILE A 194 8.39 -7.75 -2.90
C ILE A 194 8.25 -6.99 -4.22
N VAL A 195 7.14 -6.27 -4.38
CA VAL A 195 6.83 -5.39 -5.52
C VAL A 195 6.60 -3.98 -4.99
N THR A 196 7.35 -3.03 -5.55
CA THR A 196 7.41 -1.63 -5.10
C THR A 196 7.19 -0.67 -6.25
N ALA A 197 6.62 0.50 -5.95
CA ALA A 197 6.57 1.59 -6.93
C ALA A 197 7.94 2.27 -7.09
N ASP A 198 8.78 2.27 -6.04
CA ASP A 198 10.13 2.87 -6.06
C ASP A 198 10.13 4.33 -6.56
N GLY A 199 9.17 5.13 -6.06
CA GLY A 199 9.01 6.54 -6.45
C GLY A 199 8.26 6.77 -7.77
N ASP A 200 7.99 5.72 -8.55
CA ASP A 200 7.22 5.85 -9.79
C ASP A 200 5.71 6.04 -9.53
N ARG A 201 5.27 7.29 -9.50
CA ARG A 201 3.85 7.68 -9.34
C ARG A 201 2.94 7.11 -10.42
N ALA A 202 3.46 6.78 -11.61
CA ALA A 202 2.66 6.16 -12.68
C ALA A 202 2.35 4.69 -12.39
N ARG A 203 3.08 4.04 -11.48
CA ARG A 203 2.83 2.66 -11.02
C ARG A 203 2.12 2.60 -9.69
N ALA A 204 2.26 3.62 -8.84
CA ALA A 204 1.67 3.67 -7.50
C ALA A 204 0.14 3.45 -7.48
N LYS A 205 -0.34 2.90 -6.36
CA LYS A 205 -1.77 2.75 -6.04
C LYS A 205 -2.44 4.14 -6.13
N PRO A 206 -3.66 4.26 -6.69
CA PRO A 206 -4.69 3.24 -6.85
C PRO A 206 -4.64 2.45 -8.18
N ARG A 207 -3.58 2.59 -8.97
CA ARG A 207 -3.45 1.76 -10.18
C ARG A 207 -3.22 0.30 -9.79
N PRO A 208 -3.76 -0.66 -10.54
CA PRO A 208 -3.60 -2.09 -10.25
C PRO A 208 -2.19 -2.61 -10.60
N THR A 209 -1.32 -1.77 -11.18
CA THR A 209 -0.04 -2.16 -11.78
C THR A 209 0.81 -3.06 -10.88
N LEU A 210 0.98 -2.69 -9.61
CA LEU A 210 1.83 -3.46 -8.68
C LEU A 210 1.22 -4.82 -8.32
N TYR A 211 -0.10 -4.89 -8.19
CA TYR A 211 -0.81 -6.14 -7.93
C TYR A 211 -0.79 -7.08 -9.13
N LEU A 212 -0.99 -6.54 -10.34
CA LEU A 212 -0.90 -7.32 -11.58
C LEU A 212 0.52 -7.88 -11.79
N GLU A 213 1.55 -7.08 -11.51
CA GLU A 213 2.94 -7.56 -11.54
C GLU A 213 3.19 -8.67 -10.51
N ALA A 214 2.66 -8.53 -9.30
CA ALA A 214 2.84 -9.55 -8.28
C ALA A 214 2.15 -10.88 -8.66
N LEU A 215 0.95 -10.82 -9.23
CA LEU A 215 0.24 -11.99 -9.77
C LEU A 215 1.04 -12.67 -10.88
N GLU A 216 1.54 -11.90 -11.85
CA GLU A 216 2.36 -12.40 -12.96
C GLU A 216 3.63 -13.10 -12.46
N ARG A 217 4.37 -12.46 -11.54
CA ARG A 217 5.63 -12.99 -11.00
C ARG A 217 5.45 -14.21 -10.11
N LEU A 218 4.27 -14.41 -9.53
CA LEU A 218 3.92 -15.59 -8.73
C LEU A 218 3.24 -16.69 -9.54
N GLY A 219 2.90 -16.45 -10.82
CA GLY A 219 2.16 -17.41 -11.63
C GLY A 219 0.76 -17.69 -11.08
N LEU A 220 0.06 -16.63 -10.65
CA LEU A 220 -1.28 -16.69 -10.05
C LEU A 220 -2.30 -15.93 -10.90
N ASP A 221 -3.51 -16.49 -11.01
CA ASP A 221 -4.67 -15.74 -11.45
C ASP A 221 -5.22 -14.89 -10.29
N SER A 222 -5.92 -13.78 -10.58
CA SER A 222 -6.47 -12.90 -9.54
C SER A 222 -7.47 -13.62 -8.60
N GLY A 223 -8.17 -14.64 -9.09
CA GLY A 223 -9.07 -15.48 -8.29
C GLY A 223 -8.37 -16.46 -7.35
N GLU A 224 -7.05 -16.64 -7.50
CA GLU A 224 -6.22 -17.51 -6.65
C GLU A 224 -5.53 -16.74 -5.53
N ALA A 225 -5.77 -15.44 -5.38
CA ALA A 225 -5.06 -14.64 -4.40
C ALA A 225 -5.94 -13.65 -3.63
N ILE A 226 -5.51 -13.35 -2.41
CA ILE A 226 -6.17 -12.38 -1.52
C ILE A 226 -5.23 -11.21 -1.30
N ALA A 227 -5.72 -10.00 -1.52
CA ALA A 227 -5.05 -8.76 -1.15
C ALA A 227 -5.44 -8.35 0.27
N PHE A 228 -4.48 -7.80 1.01
CA PHE A 228 -4.67 -7.16 2.29
C PHE A 228 -4.20 -5.72 2.18
N GLU A 229 -5.02 -4.78 2.63
CA GLU A 229 -4.83 -3.33 2.47
C GLU A 229 -5.34 -2.58 3.70
N ASP A 230 -4.86 -1.37 3.95
CA ASP A 230 -5.34 -0.50 5.03
C ASP A 230 -6.01 0.78 4.51
N SER A 231 -5.76 1.16 3.24
CA SER A 231 -6.12 2.47 2.68
C SER A 231 -7.06 2.38 1.46
N PRO A 232 -7.86 3.43 1.18
CA PRO A 232 -8.76 3.44 0.02
C PRO A 232 -8.04 3.32 -1.33
N ASN A 233 -6.86 3.93 -1.48
CA ASN A 233 -6.06 3.79 -2.70
C ASN A 233 -5.65 2.35 -2.92
N GLY A 234 -5.22 1.69 -1.86
CA GLY A 234 -4.81 0.31 -1.89
C GLY A 234 -5.95 -0.64 -2.23
N VAL A 235 -7.09 -0.50 -1.53
CA VAL A 235 -8.31 -1.25 -1.84
C VAL A 235 -8.68 -1.07 -3.32
N ARG A 236 -8.72 0.17 -3.83
CA ARG A 236 -9.03 0.43 -5.24
C ARG A 236 -8.05 -0.25 -6.20
N ALA A 237 -6.75 -0.26 -5.89
CA ALA A 237 -5.76 -0.97 -6.70
C ALA A 237 -5.98 -2.48 -6.71
N ALA A 238 -6.21 -3.09 -5.54
CA ALA A 238 -6.48 -4.52 -5.41
C ALA A 238 -7.76 -4.93 -6.16
N LYS A 239 -8.85 -4.17 -5.98
CA LYS A 239 -10.11 -4.41 -6.68
C LYS A 239 -9.98 -4.24 -8.18
N ALA A 240 -9.25 -3.23 -8.66
CA ALA A 240 -8.97 -3.04 -10.08
C ALA A 240 -8.11 -4.16 -10.69
N ALA A 241 -7.31 -4.86 -9.88
CA ALA A 241 -6.57 -6.06 -10.26
C ALA A 241 -7.43 -7.35 -10.22
N GLY A 242 -8.71 -7.25 -9.84
CA GLY A 242 -9.63 -8.38 -9.76
C GLY A 242 -9.40 -9.28 -8.54
N LEU A 243 -8.73 -8.77 -7.50
CA LEU A 243 -8.43 -9.51 -6.28
C LEU A 243 -9.62 -9.48 -5.30
N TYR A 244 -9.74 -10.54 -4.50
CA TYR A 244 -10.48 -10.48 -3.24
C TYR A 244 -9.66 -9.64 -2.26
N CYS A 245 -10.23 -8.55 -1.74
CA CYS A 245 -9.53 -7.59 -0.90
C CYS A 245 -10.09 -7.61 0.52
N VAL A 246 -9.20 -7.81 1.50
CA VAL A 246 -9.47 -7.64 2.92
C VAL A 246 -8.87 -6.31 3.36
N ALA A 247 -9.71 -5.38 3.80
CA ALA A 247 -9.26 -4.14 4.41
C ALA A 247 -9.04 -4.32 5.91
N VAL A 248 -7.90 -3.83 6.40
CA VAL A 248 -7.47 -3.86 7.81
C VAL A 248 -7.04 -2.45 8.22
N PRO A 249 -7.97 -1.57 8.60
CA PRO A 249 -7.64 -0.20 8.95
C PRO A 249 -6.72 -0.10 10.17
N ASN A 250 -5.99 1.01 10.24
CA ASN A 250 -5.27 1.47 11.42
C ASN A 250 -5.95 2.73 12.01
N GLY A 251 -5.34 3.32 13.04
CA GLY A 251 -5.92 4.48 13.73
C GLY A 251 -6.17 5.69 12.82
N VAL A 252 -5.39 5.80 11.74
CA VAL A 252 -5.47 6.91 10.78
C VAL A 252 -6.39 6.57 9.60
N THR A 253 -6.50 5.29 9.22
CA THR A 253 -7.28 4.87 8.06
C THR A 253 -8.71 4.40 8.35
N VAL A 254 -9.07 4.16 9.62
CA VAL A 254 -10.39 3.64 10.03
C VAL A 254 -11.58 4.50 9.57
N SER A 255 -11.38 5.79 9.34
CA SER A 255 -12.43 6.72 8.92
C SER A 255 -12.49 6.97 7.42
N LEU A 256 -11.62 6.35 6.60
CA LEU A 256 -11.39 6.75 5.21
C LEU A 256 -12.34 6.10 4.18
N GLY A 257 -13.29 5.29 4.62
CA GLY A 257 -14.20 4.58 3.73
C GLY A 257 -13.51 3.46 2.95
N LEU A 258 -13.62 2.24 3.48
CA LEU A 258 -13.00 1.03 2.92
C LEU A 258 -14.06 0.08 2.33
N GLU A 259 -15.22 0.62 1.96
CA GLU A 259 -16.42 -0.15 1.58
C GLU A 259 -16.29 -0.88 0.24
N GLU A 260 -15.30 -0.51 -0.59
CA GLU A 260 -14.98 -1.22 -1.83
C GLU A 260 -14.31 -2.58 -1.60
N ALA A 261 -13.79 -2.83 -0.39
CA ALA A 261 -13.22 -4.13 -0.02
C ALA A 261 -14.31 -5.19 0.15
N ASP A 262 -13.96 -6.46 -0.10
CA ASP A 262 -14.90 -7.58 0.07
C ASP A 262 -15.13 -7.92 1.54
N LEU A 263 -14.17 -7.55 2.40
CA LEU A 263 -14.22 -7.74 3.84
C LEU A 263 -13.42 -6.65 4.54
N VAL A 264 -13.94 -6.12 5.65
CA VAL A 264 -13.21 -5.24 6.57
C VAL A 264 -13.10 -5.96 7.90
N VAL A 265 -11.89 -6.00 8.48
CA VAL A 265 -11.62 -6.51 9.83
C VAL A 265 -10.75 -5.51 10.59
N ASP A 266 -10.95 -5.34 11.89
CA ASP A 266 -10.19 -4.34 12.65
C ASP A 266 -8.72 -4.77 12.86
N SER A 267 -8.45 -6.07 12.78
CA SER A 267 -7.12 -6.65 12.88
C SER A 267 -7.05 -8.03 12.23
N LEU A 268 -5.86 -8.40 11.71
CA LEU A 268 -5.60 -9.77 11.25
C LEU A 268 -5.76 -10.79 12.39
N ALA A 269 -5.52 -10.38 13.65
CA ALA A 269 -5.68 -11.26 14.82
C ALA A 269 -7.13 -11.68 15.09
N GLU A 270 -8.12 -10.96 14.56
CA GLU A 270 -9.54 -11.22 14.82
C GLU A 270 -10.15 -12.29 13.90
N LEU A 271 -9.51 -12.53 12.76
CA LEU A 271 -9.99 -13.49 11.78
C LEU A 271 -8.88 -14.48 11.46
N PRO A 272 -8.93 -15.73 11.96
CA PRO A 272 -7.93 -16.73 11.60
C PRO A 272 -7.90 -16.99 10.08
N LEU A 273 -6.70 -17.11 9.50
CA LEU A 273 -6.53 -17.29 8.04
C LEU A 273 -7.37 -18.45 7.49
N ALA A 274 -7.46 -19.58 8.20
CA ALA A 274 -8.25 -20.72 7.77
C ALA A 274 -9.76 -20.39 7.63
N GLU A 275 -10.29 -19.50 8.45
CA GLU A 275 -11.67 -19.03 8.33
C GLU A 275 -11.83 -18.05 7.15
N LEU A 276 -10.86 -17.14 6.96
CA LEU A 276 -10.85 -16.24 5.81
C LEU A 276 -10.89 -17.02 4.47
N LEU A 277 -10.04 -18.03 4.31
CA LEU A 277 -9.99 -18.86 3.11
C LEU A 277 -11.34 -19.54 2.82
N ARG A 278 -12.06 -19.99 3.87
CA ARG A 278 -13.41 -20.56 3.72
C ARG A 278 -14.44 -19.54 3.24
N ARG A 279 -14.30 -18.26 3.61
CA ARG A 279 -15.20 -17.19 3.19
C ARG A 279 -14.94 -16.78 1.75
N ALA A 280 -13.68 -16.55 1.39
CA ALA A 280 -13.27 -16.19 0.03
C ALA A 280 -13.71 -17.25 -0.99
N GLY A 281 -13.59 -18.53 -0.64
CA GLY A 281 -14.03 -19.64 -1.51
C GLY A 281 -15.55 -19.71 -1.75
N LYS A 282 -16.38 -19.19 -0.84
CA LYS A 282 -17.85 -19.19 -1.02
C LYS A 282 -18.35 -18.03 -1.88
N ASN A 283 -17.66 -16.90 -1.87
CA ASN A 283 -18.06 -15.71 -2.63
C ASN A 283 -17.78 -15.84 -4.13
N SER A 284 -16.87 -16.72 -4.54
CA SER A 284 -16.55 -16.98 -5.96
C SER A 284 -17.62 -17.81 -6.70
N SER A 285 -18.75 -18.13 -6.06
CA SER A 285 -19.83 -19.01 -6.57
C SER A 285 -21.17 -18.30 -6.81
N GLN A 286 -21.22 -16.96 -6.77
CA GLN A 286 -22.45 -16.17 -6.99
C GLN A 286 -22.35 -15.29 -8.22
#